data_AF-X1CQE7-F1
#
_entry.id   AF-X1CQE7-F1
#
_cell.length_a   1.000
_cell.length_b   1.000
_cell.length_c   1.000
_cell.angle_alpha   90.00
_cell.angle_beta   90.00
_cell.angle_gamma   90.00
#
_symmetry.space_group_name_H-M   'P 1'
#
loop_
_entity.id
_entity.type
_entity.pdbx_description
1 polymer ?
#
loop_
_entity_poly.entity_id
_entity_poly.type
_entity_poly.pdbx_seq_one_letter_code
_entity_poly.pdbx_strand_id
1 'polypeptide(L)'
;DVIRKVDNPNCGTLPDFGNFLISREEVYDRYLGMKELMPFAKGVSAKSHEFDDEGNETKSDFYKILKIVKEAGYTGYIGIEYEGSKLSEVDGVIATKKLLEKVGRSM
;
A
#
# COMPACT_ATOMS: atom_id res chain seq x y z
N ASP A 1 -4.15 -13.92 -11.92
CA ASP A 1 -5.01 -14.95 -12.56
C ASP A 1 -6.37 -15.16 -11.92
N VAL A 2 -6.47 -15.25 -10.59
CA VAL A 2 -7.77 -15.46 -9.91
C VAL A 2 -8.82 -14.43 -10.34
N ILE A 3 -8.52 -13.13 -10.20
CA ILE A 3 -9.49 -12.07 -10.53
C ILE A 3 -9.92 -12.07 -12.00
N ARG A 4 -8.98 -12.34 -12.93
CA ARG A 4 -9.29 -12.47 -14.36
C ARG A 4 -10.26 -13.63 -14.62
N LYS A 5 -10.09 -14.77 -13.94
CA LYS A 5 -10.93 -15.95 -14.11
C LYS A 5 -12.34 -15.78 -13.52
N VAL A 6 -12.50 -14.92 -12.52
CA VAL A 6 -13.82 -14.61 -11.95
C VAL A 6 -14.67 -13.82 -12.93
N ASP A 7 -14.05 -13.00 -13.80
CA ASP A 7 -14.70 -12.25 -14.89
C ASP A 7 -15.97 -11.50 -14.43
N ASN A 8 -15.89 -10.82 -13.28
CA ASN A 8 -17.00 -10.08 -12.70
C ASN A 8 -16.56 -8.65 -12.37
N PRO A 9 -17.23 -7.60 -12.90
CA PRO A 9 -16.86 -6.21 -12.66
C PRO A 9 -16.97 -5.77 -11.20
N ASN A 10 -17.74 -6.49 -10.37
CA ASN A 10 -17.89 -6.25 -8.94
C ASN A 10 -16.87 -7.04 -8.08
N CYS A 11 -16.06 -7.90 -8.70
CA CYS A 11 -14.93 -8.54 -8.05
C CYS A 11 -13.64 -7.77 -8.38
N GLY A 12 -12.73 -7.67 -7.42
CA GLY A 12 -11.46 -6.97 -7.62
C GLY A 12 -10.50 -7.21 -6.47
N THR A 13 -9.47 -6.37 -6.39
CA THR A 13 -8.42 -6.44 -5.37
C THR A 13 -8.51 -5.27 -4.41
N LEU A 14 -7.90 -5.46 -3.24
CA LEU A 14 -7.54 -4.40 -2.31
C LEU A 14 -6.02 -4.53 -2.10
N PRO A 15 -5.19 -3.92 -2.98
CA PRO A 15 -3.74 -4.05 -2.89
C PRO A 15 -3.24 -3.41 -1.60
N ASP A 16 -2.38 -4.14 -0.89
CA ASP A 16 -1.77 -3.76 0.38
C ASP A 16 -0.28 -3.48 0.17
N PHE A 17 0.26 -2.45 0.83
CA PHE A 17 1.65 -2.01 0.62
C PHE A 17 2.73 -2.97 1.17
N GLY A 18 2.36 -3.87 2.08
CA GLY A 18 3.28 -4.73 2.85
C GLY A 18 3.02 -6.23 2.77
N ASN A 19 1.81 -6.70 2.44
CA ASN A 19 1.45 -8.13 2.50
C ASN A 19 1.96 -8.97 1.32
N PHE A 20 3.28 -9.12 1.21
CA PHE A 20 3.95 -9.87 0.13
C PHE A 20 4.78 -11.08 0.60
N LEU A 21 4.65 -11.49 1.87
CA LEU A 21 5.23 -12.75 2.35
C LEU A 21 4.36 -13.92 1.88
N ILE A 22 4.89 -14.75 0.97
CA ILE A 22 4.17 -15.92 0.44
C ILE A 22 4.37 -17.12 1.37
N SER A 23 5.59 -17.30 1.85
CA SER A 23 5.97 -18.37 2.78
C SER A 23 7.11 -17.89 3.67
N ARG A 24 7.60 -18.73 4.59
CA ARG A 24 8.73 -18.38 5.47
C ARG A 24 10.02 -18.06 4.72
N GLU A 25 10.14 -18.55 3.48
CA GLU A 25 11.37 -18.47 2.66
C GLU A 25 11.16 -17.59 1.42
N GLU A 26 9.92 -17.20 1.13
CA GLU A 26 9.56 -16.51 -0.11
C GLU A 26 8.84 -15.19 0.18
N VAL A 27 9.46 -14.11 -0.29
CA VAL A 27 8.88 -12.76 -0.30
C VAL A 27 8.74 -12.32 -1.74
N TYR A 28 7.52 -11.99 -2.14
CA TYR A 28 7.24 -11.45 -3.46
C TYR A 28 7.72 -10.00 -3.58
N ASP A 29 8.13 -9.57 -4.77
CA ASP A 29 8.44 -8.16 -5.01
C ASP A 29 7.13 -7.35 -4.91
N ARG A 30 7.00 -6.61 -3.80
CA ARG A 30 5.83 -5.76 -3.55
C ARG A 30 5.53 -4.77 -4.65
N TYR A 31 6.54 -4.20 -5.30
CA TYR A 31 6.32 -3.17 -6.31
C TYR A 31 5.80 -3.79 -7.61
N LEU A 32 6.30 -4.99 -7.95
CA LEU A 32 5.73 -5.80 -9.02
C LEU A 32 4.30 -6.21 -8.68
N GLY A 33 4.08 -6.76 -7.49
CA GLY A 33 2.76 -7.20 -7.06
C GLY A 33 1.74 -6.07 -7.01
N MET A 34 2.13 -4.88 -6.55
CA MET A 34 1.29 -3.67 -6.66
C MET A 34 0.91 -3.40 -8.12
N LYS A 35 1.87 -3.36 -9.06
CA LYS A 35 1.58 -3.15 -10.49
C LYS A 35 0.63 -4.20 -11.07
N GLU A 36 0.74 -5.45 -10.63
CA GLU A 36 -0.10 -6.55 -11.11
C GLU A 36 -1.52 -6.52 -10.52
N LEU A 37 -1.67 -6.05 -9.28
CA LEU A 37 -2.94 -5.99 -8.57
C LEU A 37 -3.73 -4.70 -8.86
N MET A 38 -3.04 -3.58 -9.11
CA MET A 38 -3.67 -2.27 -9.32
C MET A 38 -4.72 -2.22 -10.45
N PRO A 39 -4.56 -2.90 -11.60
CA PRO A 39 -5.59 -2.93 -12.66
C PRO A 39 -6.95 -3.46 -12.21
N PHE A 40 -7.01 -4.15 -11.06
CA PHE A 40 -8.22 -4.73 -10.50
C PHE A 40 -8.65 -4.04 -9.20
N ALA A 41 -7.97 -2.97 -8.78
CA ALA A 41 -8.17 -2.37 -7.48
C ALA A 41 -9.55 -1.73 -7.32
N LYS A 42 -10.22 -2.07 -6.22
CA LYS A 42 -11.46 -1.43 -5.73
C LYS A 42 -11.23 -0.60 -4.47
N GLY A 43 -10.11 -0.83 -3.80
CA GLY A 43 -9.60 -0.11 -2.63
C GLY A 43 -8.07 -0.23 -2.61
N VAL A 44 -7.38 0.54 -1.78
CA VAL A 44 -5.94 0.43 -1.54
C VAL A 44 -5.66 0.51 -0.05
N SER A 45 -4.83 -0.39 0.49
CA SER A 45 -4.37 -0.34 1.89
C SER A 45 -2.93 0.16 2.02
N ALA A 46 -2.76 1.27 2.72
CA ALA A 46 -1.48 1.83 3.11
C ALA A 46 -0.96 1.19 4.40
N LYS A 47 -0.55 -0.08 4.29
CA LYS A 47 0.14 -0.82 5.35
C LYS A 47 1.43 -0.11 5.77
N SER A 48 1.62 0.05 7.07
CA SER A 48 2.74 0.78 7.67
C SER A 48 3.13 0.21 9.03
N HIS A 49 4.40 0.33 9.43
CA HIS A 49 4.88 -0.21 10.70
C HIS A 49 5.78 0.77 11.46
N GLU A 50 6.82 1.28 10.79
CA GLU A 50 7.84 2.09 11.45
C GLU A 50 8.24 3.25 10.56
N PHE A 51 8.59 4.36 11.19
CA PHE A 51 8.95 5.60 10.51
C PHE A 51 10.35 6.04 10.92
N ASP A 52 11.12 6.57 9.97
CA ASP A 52 12.39 7.24 10.23
C ASP A 52 12.19 8.66 10.80
N ASP A 53 13.28 9.35 11.12
CA ASP A 53 13.26 10.72 11.68
C ASP A 53 12.67 11.75 10.68
N GLU A 54 12.61 11.42 9.39
CA GLU A 54 12.00 12.25 8.34
C GLU A 54 10.51 11.89 8.12
N GLY A 55 9.97 10.94 8.88
CA GLY A 55 8.60 10.46 8.81
C GLY A 55 8.30 9.53 7.63
N ASN A 56 9.32 8.94 6.99
CA ASN A 56 9.13 7.95 5.92
C ASN A 56 9.03 6.54 6.50
N GLU A 57 8.20 5.69 5.90
CA GLU A 57 8.06 4.29 6.33
C GLU A 57 9.34 3.51 6.01
N THR A 58 9.89 2.78 6.98
CA THR A 58 11.24 2.21 6.89
C THR A 58 11.28 0.88 6.13
N LYS A 59 10.14 0.19 6.00
CA LYS A 59 10.05 -1.11 5.32
C LYS A 59 9.61 -0.98 3.88
N SER A 60 8.97 0.12 3.49
CA SER A 60 8.24 0.31 2.24
C SER A 60 8.45 1.72 1.68
N ASP A 61 8.87 1.82 0.43
CA ASP A 61 8.97 3.13 -0.23
C ASP A 61 7.58 3.61 -0.68
N PHE A 62 6.97 4.46 0.13
CA PHE A 62 5.66 5.06 -0.17
C PHE A 62 5.68 5.95 -1.42
N TYR A 63 6.81 6.56 -1.78
CA TYR A 63 6.91 7.35 -3.02
C TYR A 63 6.82 6.45 -4.24
N LYS A 64 7.56 5.33 -4.23
CA LYS A 64 7.51 4.36 -5.32
C LYS A 64 6.13 3.70 -5.43
N ILE A 65 5.50 3.37 -4.31
CA ILE A 65 4.17 2.75 -4.30
C ILE A 65 3.09 3.73 -4.78
N LEU A 66 3.04 4.95 -4.25
CA LEU A 66 2.04 5.93 -4.67
C LEU A 66 2.21 6.37 -6.13
N LYS A 67 3.43 6.34 -6.66
CA LYS A 67 3.67 6.50 -8.10
C LYS A 67 2.98 5.39 -8.90
N ILE A 68 3.10 4.13 -8.49
CA ILE A 68 2.42 2.99 -9.13
C ILE A 68 0.90 3.15 -9.05
N VAL A 69 0.37 3.56 -7.89
CA VAL A 69 -1.08 3.81 -7.71
C VAL A 69 -1.57 4.90 -8.66
N LYS A 70 -0.82 6.00 -8.78
CA LYS A 70 -1.13 7.13 -9.68
C LYS A 70 -1.04 6.73 -11.16
N GLU A 71 0.00 6.00 -11.55
CA GLU A 71 0.19 5.50 -12.92
C GLU A 71 -0.91 4.51 -13.34
N ALA A 72 -1.49 3.78 -12.39
CA ALA A 72 -2.65 2.90 -12.63
C ALA A 72 -3.98 3.67 -12.79
N GLY A 73 -3.99 4.99 -12.61
CA GLY A 73 -5.19 5.82 -12.73
C GLY A 73 -6.18 5.69 -11.57
N TYR A 74 -5.75 5.15 -10.42
CA TYR A 74 -6.60 5.00 -9.25
C TYR A 74 -6.88 6.36 -8.60
N THR A 75 -8.16 6.68 -8.43
CA THR A 75 -8.63 7.96 -7.84
C THR A 75 -9.53 7.76 -6.62
N GLY A 76 -9.64 6.52 -6.12
CA GLY A 76 -10.41 6.19 -4.93
C GLY A 76 -9.65 6.47 -3.64
N TYR A 77 -10.17 5.93 -2.53
CA TYR A 77 -9.59 6.12 -1.20
C TYR A 77 -8.41 5.17 -0.94
N ILE A 78 -7.43 5.69 -0.22
CA ILE A 78 -6.33 4.91 0.36
C ILE A 78 -6.60 4.79 1.86
N GLY A 79 -6.88 3.58 2.34
CA GLY A 79 -7.11 3.29 3.74
C GLY A 79 -5.79 3.18 4.50
N ILE A 80 -5.70 3.78 5.68
CA ILE A 80 -4.52 3.65 6.55
C ILE A 80 -4.63 2.33 7.33
N GLU A 81 -3.55 1.55 7.30
CA GLU A 81 -3.42 0.33 8.09
C GLU A 81 -2.07 0.36 8.81
N TYR A 82 -2.09 0.66 10.10
CA TYR A 82 -0.90 0.67 10.94
C TYR A 82 -0.80 -0.63 11.73
N GLU A 83 0.28 -1.40 11.53
CA GLU A 83 0.58 -2.65 12.24
C GLU A 83 1.95 -2.59 12.94
N GLY A 84 2.43 -1.38 13.24
CA GLY A 84 3.67 -1.19 13.97
C GLY A 84 3.53 -1.39 15.47
N SER A 85 4.66 -1.64 16.13
CA SER A 85 4.73 -1.84 17.59
C SER A 85 5.48 -0.73 18.34
N LYS A 86 6.05 0.25 17.62
CA LYS A 86 6.84 1.34 18.21
C LYS A 86 5.99 2.55 18.63
N LEU A 87 5.00 2.92 17.82
CA LEU A 87 4.07 4.01 18.14
C LEU A 87 2.77 3.41 18.70
N SER A 88 1.99 4.24 19.40
CA SER A 88 0.60 3.88 19.68
C SER A 88 -0.19 3.75 18.37
N GLU A 89 -1.30 3.02 18.37
CA GLU A 89 -2.14 2.87 17.16
C GLU A 89 -2.58 4.23 16.59
N VAL A 90 -2.96 5.17 17.48
CA VAL A 90 -3.37 6.53 17.10
C VAL A 90 -2.21 7.29 16.47
N ASP A 91 -1.04 7.26 17.10
CA ASP A 91 0.14 7.96 16.59
C ASP A 91 0.64 7.36 15.27
N GLY A 92 0.57 6.03 15.15
CA GLY A 92 0.86 5.31 13.91
C GLY A 92 -0.06 5.73 12.77
N VAL A 93 -1.38 5.75 13.00
CA VAL A 93 -2.35 6.23 12.01
C VAL A 93 -2.08 7.68 11.60
N ILE A 94 -1.78 8.55 12.56
CA ILE A 94 -1.44 9.95 12.29
C ILE A 94 -0.14 10.06 11.48
N ALA A 95 0.88 9.25 11.79
CA ALA A 95 2.14 9.21 11.06
C ALA A 95 1.93 8.75 9.60
N THR A 96 1.16 7.67 9.38
CA THR A 96 0.82 7.20 8.02
C THR A 96 0.06 8.26 7.24
N LYS A 97 -0.91 8.95 7.87
CA LYS A 97 -1.64 10.07 7.25
C LYS A 97 -0.69 11.17 6.80
N LYS A 98 0.21 11.61 7.68
CA LYS A 98 1.20 12.66 7.37
C LYS A 98 2.10 12.23 6.21
N LEU A 99 2.55 10.98 6.18
CA LEU A 99 3.36 10.45 5.08
C LEU A 99 2.59 10.44 3.76
N LEU A 100 1.35 9.95 3.74
CA LEU A 100 0.49 9.96 2.54
C LEU A 100 0.28 11.38 2.01
N GLU A 101 0.00 12.35 2.90
CA GLU A 101 -0.14 13.76 2.52
C GLU A 101 1.18 14.37 2.00
N LYS A 102 2.31 14.04 2.64
CA LYS A 102 3.65 14.48 2.23
C LYS A 102 3.97 14.00 0.81
N VAL A 103 3.81 12.71 0.57
CA VAL A 103 4.10 12.09 -0.73
C VAL A 103 3.11 12.57 -1.79
N GLY A 104 1.82 12.61 -1.47
CA GLY A 104 0.77 13.06 -2.39
C GLY A 104 0.97 14.50 -2.90
N ARG A 105 1.49 15.40 -2.07
CA ARG A 105 1.82 16.78 -2.48
C ARG A 105 3.02 16.89 -3.42
N SER A 106 3.90 15.88 -3.44
CA SER A 106 5.10 15.88 -4.29
C SER A 106 4.88 15.31 -5.70
N MET A 107 3.66 14.86 -6.02
CA MET A 107 3.35 14.09 -7.22
C MET A 107 2.48 14.80 -8.23
#